data_AF-A0A7Y4UKC3-F1
#
_entry.id   AF-A0A7Y4UKC3-F1
#
_cell.length_a   1.000
_cell.length_b   1.000
_cell.length_c   1.000
_cell.angle_alpha   90.00
_cell.angle_beta   90.00
_cell.angle_gamma   90.00
#
_symmetry.space_group_name_H-M   'P 1'
#
loop_
_entity.id
_entity.type
_entity.pdbx_description
1 polymer ?
#
loop_
_entity_poly.entity_id
_entity_poly.type
_entity_poly.pdbx_seq_one_letter_code
_entity_poly.pdbx_strand_id
1 'polypeptide(L)'
;MRLFITALILFASATSAIAADEDLNICNAGGYYAGAQDRFMSGIAQHILQKRGLLGTVNCSALWKSAYEVGASFSRTGKIANQNEAEILKQASTFSEKVYSNISTSMGY
;
A
#
# COMPACT_ATOMS: atom_id res chain seq x y z
N MET A 1 33.48 5.25 25.02
CA MET A 1 33.06 4.13 24.13
C MET A 1 31.67 3.55 24.40
N ARG A 2 30.97 3.84 25.52
CA ARG A 2 29.60 3.31 25.75
C ARG A 2 28.48 4.10 25.03
N LEU A 3 28.70 5.38 24.74
CA LEU A 3 27.71 6.26 24.07
C LEU A 3 27.58 6.05 22.55
N PHE A 4 28.58 5.44 21.90
CA PHE A 4 28.55 5.17 20.46
C PHE A 4 27.75 3.92 20.09
N ILE A 5 27.62 2.96 21.02
CA ILE A 5 26.89 1.71 20.79
C ILE A 5 25.37 1.93 20.89
N THR A 6 24.91 2.80 21.79
CA THR A 6 23.49 3.17 21.92
C THR A 6 22.94 3.91 20.70
N ALA A 7 23.76 4.76 20.06
CA ALA A 7 23.34 5.46 18.84
C ALA A 7 23.12 4.48 17.67
N LEU A 8 23.96 3.44 17.54
CA LEU A 8 23.87 2.48 16.43
C LEU A 8 22.61 1.61 16.48
N ILE A 9 22.10 1.31 17.68
CA ILE A 9 20.89 0.50 17.88
C ILE A 9 19.62 1.29 17.50
N LEU A 10 19.58 2.61 17.77
CA LEU A 10 18.45 3.47 17.44
C LEU A 10 18.24 3.67 15.93
N PHE A 11 19.33 3.73 15.16
CA PHE A 11 19.24 3.86 13.69
C PHE A 11 18.74 2.57 13.01
N ALA A 12 19.02 1.40 13.58
CA ALA A 12 18.58 0.13 13.01
C ALA A 12 17.06 -0.12 13.19
N SER A 13 16.44 0.45 14.22
CA SER A 13 15.00 0.32 14.46
C SER A 13 14.13 1.23 13.58
N ALA A 14 14.70 2.33 13.05
CA ALA A 14 13.95 3.28 12.22
C ALA A 14 13.61 2.71 10.84
N THR A 15 14.52 1.96 10.22
CA THR A 15 14.31 1.36 8.89
C THR A 15 13.21 0.30 8.86
N SER A 16 13.07 -0.48 9.93
CA SER A 16 12.01 -1.49 10.06
C SER A 16 10.60 -0.89 10.16
N ALA A 17 10.47 0.30 10.77
CA ALA A 17 9.17 0.97 10.90
C ALA A 17 8.68 1.56 9.56
N ILE A 18 9.60 2.08 8.74
CA ILE A 18 9.28 2.66 7.43
C ILE A 18 8.87 1.57 6.42
N ALA A 19 9.52 0.40 6.48
CA ALA A 19 9.16 -0.75 5.65
C ALA A 19 7.76 -1.29 5.99
N ALA A 20 7.43 -1.35 7.29
CA ALA A 20 6.10 -1.78 7.74
C ALA A 20 4.99 -0.82 7.27
N ASP A 21 5.24 0.49 7.23
CA ASP A 21 4.27 1.48 6.76
C ASP A 21 4.02 1.37 5.24
N GLU A 22 5.09 1.22 4.44
CA GLU A 22 4.96 1.01 2.99
C GLU A 22 4.23 -0.30 2.66
N ASP A 23 4.50 -1.36 3.42
CA ASP A 23 3.84 -2.66 3.27
C ASP A 23 2.33 -2.60 3.57
N LEU A 24 1.93 -1.89 4.63
CA LEU A 24 0.52 -1.69 4.97
C LEU A 24 -0.21 -0.84 3.91
N ASN A 25 0.48 0.13 3.30
CA ASN A 25 -0.07 0.95 2.22
C ASN A 25 -0.39 0.13 0.96
N ILE A 26 0.40 -0.90 0.65
CA ILE A 26 0.14 -1.79 -0.51
C ILE A 26 -1.11 -2.64 -0.26
N CYS A 27 -1.37 -3.06 0.98
CA CYS A 27 -2.61 -3.78 1.33
C CYS A 27 -3.86 -2.91 1.09
N ASN A 28 -3.81 -1.64 1.49
CA ASN A 28 -4.88 -0.68 1.20
C ASN A 28 -5.03 -0.45 -0.31
N ALA A 29 -3.94 -0.19 -1.04
CA ALA A 29 -3.99 0.03 -2.48
C ALA A 29 -4.60 -1.19 -3.22
N GLY A 30 -4.12 -2.40 -2.91
CA GLY A 30 -4.60 -3.62 -3.55
C GLY A 30 -6.08 -3.90 -3.29
N GLY A 31 -6.54 -3.67 -2.06
CA GLY A 31 -7.95 -3.74 -1.67
C GLY A 31 -8.80 -2.71 -2.41
N TYR A 32 -8.38 -1.44 -2.41
CA TYR A 32 -9.07 -0.36 -3.12
C TYR A 32 -9.26 -0.70 -4.60
N TYR A 33 -8.20 -1.08 -5.32
CA TYR A 33 -8.30 -1.41 -6.74
C TYR A 33 -9.13 -2.67 -7.00
N ALA A 34 -9.11 -3.65 -6.08
CA ALA A 34 -10.00 -4.81 -6.17
C ALA A 34 -11.48 -4.39 -6.11
N GLY A 35 -11.84 -3.52 -5.16
CA GLY A 35 -13.19 -2.99 -5.01
C GLY A 35 -13.62 -2.11 -6.18
N ALA A 36 -12.67 -1.34 -6.72
CA ALA A 36 -12.88 -0.50 -7.89
C ALA A 36 -12.94 -1.29 -9.22
N GLN A 37 -12.76 -2.61 -9.17
CA GLN A 37 -12.70 -3.53 -10.31
C GLN A 37 -11.49 -3.33 -11.26
N ASP A 38 -10.46 -2.61 -10.81
CA ASP A 38 -9.18 -2.53 -11.51
C ASP A 38 -8.33 -3.77 -11.19
N ARG A 39 -8.53 -4.81 -12.00
CA ARG A 39 -7.83 -6.10 -11.85
C ARG A 39 -6.33 -5.99 -12.11
N PHE A 40 -5.88 -5.05 -12.93
CA PHE A 40 -4.47 -4.88 -13.23
C PHE A 40 -3.74 -4.35 -12.00
N MET A 41 -4.18 -3.21 -11.46
CA MET A 41 -3.53 -2.62 -10.28
C MET A 41 -3.67 -3.51 -9.04
N SER A 42 -4.83 -4.12 -8.83
CA SER A 42 -5.01 -5.08 -7.75
C SER A 42 -4.08 -6.30 -7.90
N GLY A 43 -3.92 -6.82 -9.12
CA GLY A 43 -3.04 -7.95 -9.40
C GLY A 43 -1.56 -7.64 -9.13
N ILE A 44 -1.09 -6.45 -9.50
CA ILE A 44 0.28 -6.00 -9.19
C ILE A 44 0.47 -5.92 -7.67
N ALA A 45 -0.48 -5.35 -6.93
CA ALA A 45 -0.41 -5.28 -5.47
C ALA A 45 -0.37 -6.67 -4.83
N GLN A 46 -1.23 -7.61 -5.27
CA GLN A 46 -1.22 -9.00 -4.79
C GLN A 46 0.14 -9.67 -5.03
N HIS A 47 0.70 -9.51 -6.23
CA HIS A 47 1.99 -10.10 -6.57
C HIS A 47 3.10 -9.59 -5.63
N ILE A 48 3.14 -8.28 -5.38
CA ILE A 48 4.14 -7.68 -4.47
C ILE A 48 3.96 -8.20 -3.05
N LEU A 49 2.74 -8.19 -2.52
CA LEU A 49 2.44 -8.67 -1.17
C LEU A 49 2.75 -10.16 -1.00
N GLN A 50 2.48 -10.97 -2.03
CA GLN A 50 2.83 -12.39 -2.04
C GLN A 50 4.36 -12.56 -1.99
N LYS A 51 5.11 -11.80 -2.79
CA LYS A 51 6.59 -11.84 -2.78
C LYS A 51 7.18 -11.41 -1.45
N ARG A 52 6.52 -10.49 -0.73
CA ARG A 52 6.92 -10.02 0.61
C ARG A 52 6.41 -10.92 1.75
N GLY A 53 5.64 -11.96 1.47
CA GLY A 53 5.08 -12.86 2.49
C GLY A 53 3.98 -12.22 3.35
N LEU A 54 3.35 -11.16 2.86
CA LEU A 54 2.34 -10.36 3.59
C LEU A 54 0.91 -10.65 3.16
N LEU A 55 0.73 -11.19 1.95
CA LEU A 55 -0.59 -11.55 1.44
C LEU A 55 -1.23 -12.60 2.36
N GLY A 56 -2.46 -12.34 2.81
CA GLY A 56 -3.21 -13.23 3.70
C GLY A 56 -2.83 -13.13 5.19
N THR A 57 -1.87 -12.28 5.57
CA THR A 57 -1.65 -11.95 6.98
C THR A 57 -2.89 -11.26 7.56
N VAL A 58 -3.09 -11.37 8.88
CA VAL A 58 -4.26 -10.78 9.56
C VAL A 58 -4.35 -9.26 9.30
N ASN A 59 -3.23 -8.55 9.44
CA ASN A 59 -3.17 -7.10 9.23
C ASN A 59 -3.48 -6.73 7.78
N CYS A 60 -2.84 -7.39 6.81
CA CYS A 60 -3.07 -7.08 5.40
C CYS A 60 -4.48 -7.42 4.95
N SER A 61 -5.06 -8.53 5.44
CA SER A 61 -6.42 -8.95 5.09
C SER A 61 -7.47 -7.98 5.63
N ALA A 62 -7.28 -7.44 6.84
CA ALA A 62 -8.16 -6.43 7.41
C ALA A 62 -8.11 -5.11 6.62
N LEU A 63 -6.91 -4.63 6.31
CA LEU A 63 -6.69 -3.44 5.49
C LEU A 63 -7.29 -3.62 4.08
N TRP A 64 -7.01 -4.75 3.44
CA TRP A 64 -7.53 -5.10 2.12
C TRP A 64 -9.06 -5.05 2.08
N LYS A 65 -9.72 -5.66 3.07
CA LYS A 65 -11.18 -5.68 3.15
C LYS A 65 -11.76 -4.27 3.31
N SER A 66 -11.20 -3.48 4.23
CA SER A 66 -11.63 -2.10 4.45
C SER A 66 -11.49 -1.28 3.16
N ALA A 67 -10.32 -1.34 2.53
CA ALA A 67 -10.07 -0.60 1.30
C ALA A 67 -10.92 -1.09 0.11
N TYR A 68 -11.24 -2.38 0.03
CA TYR A 68 -12.18 -2.92 -0.96
C TYR A 68 -13.55 -2.25 -0.87
N GLU A 69 -14.07 -2.08 0.34
CA GLU A 69 -15.37 -1.41 0.55
C GLU A 69 -15.31 0.05 0.09
N VAL A 70 -14.20 0.74 0.34
CA VAL A 70 -13.96 2.11 -0.15
C VAL A 70 -13.91 2.17 -1.68
N GLY A 71 -13.12 1.30 -2.32
CA GLY A 71 -13.02 1.24 -3.78
C GLY A 71 -14.36 0.93 -4.45
N ALA A 72 -15.11 -0.04 -3.90
CA ALA A 72 -16.44 -0.39 -4.41
C ALA A 72 -17.48 0.72 -4.19
N SER A 73 -17.37 1.48 -3.10
CA SER A 73 -18.22 2.64 -2.84
C SER A 73 -17.88 3.79 -3.80
N PHE A 74 -16.59 4.12 -3.92
CA PHE A 74 -16.11 5.21 -4.77
C PHE A 74 -16.41 4.94 -6.25
N SER A 75 -16.18 3.74 -6.77
CA SER A 75 -16.51 3.42 -8.18
C SER A 75 -18.00 3.49 -8.50
N ARG A 76 -18.89 3.34 -7.50
CA ARG A 76 -20.34 3.51 -7.69
C ARG A 76 -20.81 4.95 -7.54
N THR A 77 -20.20 5.71 -6.63
CA THR A 77 -20.74 6.99 -6.17
C THR A 77 -19.90 8.20 -6.57
N GLY A 78 -18.63 8.01 -6.89
CA GLY A 78 -17.64 9.06 -7.10
C GLY A 78 -17.33 9.90 -5.86
N LYS A 79 -17.75 9.46 -4.66
CA LYS A 79 -17.69 10.25 -3.43
C LYS A 79 -16.78 9.61 -2.38
N ILE A 80 -16.12 10.47 -1.61
CA ILE A 80 -15.34 10.12 -0.43
C ILE A 80 -16.08 10.66 0.79
N ALA A 81 -16.43 9.78 1.73
CA ALA A 81 -17.32 10.12 2.85
C ALA A 81 -16.58 10.69 4.06
N ASN A 82 -15.29 10.37 4.25
CA ASN A 82 -14.53 10.76 5.42
C ASN A 82 -13.01 10.78 5.15
N GLN A 83 -12.24 11.28 6.13
CA GLN A 83 -10.79 11.39 6.01
C GLN A 83 -10.07 10.04 5.89
N ASN A 84 -10.58 8.97 6.51
CA ASN A 84 -9.97 7.65 6.40
C ASN A 84 -10.08 7.09 4.98
N GLU A 85 -11.24 7.27 4.33
CA GLU A 85 -11.42 6.93 2.91
C GLU A 85 -10.52 7.78 2.01
N ALA A 86 -10.33 9.05 2.32
CA ALA A 86 -9.42 9.93 1.59
C ALA A 86 -7.96 9.45 1.69
N GLU A 87 -7.53 8.96 2.86
CA GLU A 87 -6.18 8.42 3.04
C GLU A 87 -5.99 7.11 2.29
N ILE A 88 -6.99 6.21 2.30
CA ILE A 88 -6.96 4.98 1.47
C ILE A 88 -6.83 5.33 -0.02
N LEU A 89 -7.62 6.31 -0.49
CA LEU A 89 -7.53 6.78 -1.88
C LEU A 89 -6.14 7.33 -2.20
N LYS A 90 -5.56 8.16 -1.30
CA LYS A 90 -4.22 8.71 -1.48
C LYS A 90 -3.15 7.62 -1.55
N GLN A 91 -3.23 6.60 -0.71
CA GLN A 91 -2.31 5.46 -0.74
C GLN A 91 -2.45 4.67 -2.04
N ALA A 92 -3.68 4.45 -2.51
CA ALA A 92 -3.93 3.82 -3.81
C ALA A 92 -3.35 4.64 -4.97
N SER A 93 -3.59 5.96 -5.01
CA SER A 93 -3.02 6.86 -6.01
C SER A 93 -1.50 6.82 -6.01
N THR A 94 -0.87 6.95 -4.83
CA THR A 94 0.59 6.89 -4.68
C THR A 94 1.16 5.56 -5.18
N PHE A 95 0.47 4.45 -4.91
CA PHE A 95 0.83 3.14 -5.43
C PHE A 95 0.76 3.10 -6.96
N SER A 96 -0.35 3.55 -7.57
CA SER A 96 -0.48 3.53 -9.03
C SER A 96 0.52 4.44 -9.74
N GLU A 97 0.84 5.61 -9.16
CA GLU A 97 1.88 6.50 -9.69
C GLU A 97 3.24 5.81 -9.73
N LYS A 98 3.61 5.08 -8.66
CA LYS A 98 4.84 4.26 -8.65
C LYS A 98 4.81 3.17 -9.71
N VAL A 99 3.67 2.48 -9.88
CA VAL A 99 3.51 1.43 -10.91
C VAL A 99 3.67 2.02 -12.30
N TYR A 100 2.95 3.09 -12.62
CA TYR A 100 3.03 3.75 -13.92
C TYR A 100 4.42 4.31 -14.19
N SER A 101 5.04 4.99 -13.22
CA SER A 101 6.39 5.52 -13.36
C SER A 101 7.42 4.43 -13.69
N ASN A 102 7.36 3.30 -12.97
CA ASN A 102 8.27 2.18 -13.22
C ASN A 102 8.03 1.52 -14.59
N ILE A 103 6.77 1.36 -15.00
CA ILE A 103 6.43 0.81 -16.33
C ILE A 103 6.92 1.77 -17.43
N SER A 104 6.59 3.06 -17.35
CA SER A 104 7.01 4.07 -18.34
C SER A 104 8.53 4.12 -18.48
N THR A 105 9.24 4.18 -17.35
CA THR A 105 10.71 4.17 -17.33
C THR A 105 11.27 2.92 -18.00
N SER A 106 10.68 1.74 -17.74
CA SER A 106 11.12 0.48 -18.36
C SER A 106 10.90 0.42 -19.87
N MET A 107 9.95 1.21 -20.37
CA MET A 107 9.62 1.33 -21.79
C MET A 107 10.36 2.48 -22.50
N GLY A 108 11.12 3.30 -21.76
CA GLY A 108 11.85 4.43 -22.30
C GLY A 108 11.02 5.69 -22.51
N TYR A 109 9.91 5.84 -21.78
CA TYR A 109 9.10 7.07 -21.71
C TYR A 109 9.45 7.90 -20.46
#